data_AF-A0A840MQ80-F1
#
_entry.id   AF-A0A840MQ80-F1
#
_cell.length_a   1.000
_cell.length_b   1.000
_cell.length_c   1.000
_cell.angle_alpha   90.00
_cell.angle_beta   90.00
_cell.angle_gamma   90.00
#
_symmetry.space_group_name_H-M   'P 1'
#
loop_
_entity.id
_entity.type
_entity.pdbx_description
1 polymer ?
#
loop_
_entity_poly.entity_id
_entity_poly.type
_entity_poly.pdbx_seq_one_letter_code
_entity_poly.pdbx_strand_id
1 'polypeptide(L)'
;MSINFRSSQRLLAGAGFAASAVIISQSAAFAHVTLATGEARTGTYYKAVFQVPHGCDGAATQTVRIQIPEGVIGVKPMPKAGWILNITRGAYAKSYQSHGKAVTEGPKEIIWSGGALSDDNYDEFVFTSFLAGDFRPGQAISFPTVQQCAKGEVRWDQIASDGQNPHSLKSPAPTLRIVADASTVAQAQMDHSKMDHAQMGATTQSGNDTFTIGDLVVVSPWTRATPGGAKIAGGYLKITNNGKSADRLVGATSAGAHHVEIHEMSMNDGVMKMRPLTDGLIIKSGETVELKPGGFHMMFMDIKQQLKQGDTLKATLTFEKAGKIDLSFNVRAIGASGGAPAHRH
;
A
#
# COMPACT_ATOMS: atom_id res chain seq x y z
N MET A 1 -82.04 -32.53 -21.12
CA MET A 1 -82.60 -32.54 -19.75
C MET A 1 -82.01 -31.34 -19.04
N SER A 2 -82.90 -30.44 -18.60
CA SER A 2 -82.61 -29.08 -18.11
C SER A 2 -82.00 -29.03 -16.71
N ILE A 3 -81.70 -27.78 -16.29
CA ILE A 3 -81.47 -27.22 -14.92
C ILE A 3 -79.99 -26.81 -14.75
N ASN A 4 -79.54 -25.54 -14.80
CA ASN A 4 -80.00 -24.19 -14.42
C ASN A 4 -79.55 -23.74 -13.00
N PHE A 5 -79.08 -22.48 -12.92
CA PHE A 5 -78.68 -21.65 -11.74
C PHE A 5 -77.32 -21.97 -11.06
N ARG A 6 -76.48 -21.02 -10.63
CA ARG A 6 -76.70 -19.66 -10.10
C ARG A 6 -75.47 -18.75 -10.30
N SER A 7 -75.76 -17.49 -10.58
CA SER A 7 -74.88 -16.33 -10.50
C SER A 7 -74.36 -16.05 -9.08
N SER A 8 -73.12 -15.58 -8.96
CA SER A 8 -72.66 -14.76 -7.83
C SER A 8 -71.45 -13.92 -8.26
N GLN A 9 -71.70 -12.67 -8.66
CA GLN A 9 -70.70 -11.60 -8.64
C GLN A 9 -70.46 -11.17 -7.19
N ARG A 10 -69.20 -11.15 -6.75
CA ARG A 10 -68.75 -10.33 -5.61
C ARG A 10 -67.42 -9.65 -5.94
N LEU A 11 -67.31 -8.44 -5.42
CA LEU A 11 -66.37 -7.38 -5.73
C LEU A 11 -64.92 -7.62 -5.25
N LEU A 12 -63.99 -7.03 -6.02
CA LEU A 12 -62.76 -6.29 -5.66
C LEU A 12 -61.91 -6.76 -4.45
N ALA A 13 -60.66 -7.12 -4.72
CA ALA A 13 -59.49 -6.72 -3.92
C ALA A 13 -58.20 -6.92 -4.74
N GLY A 14 -57.36 -5.89 -4.79
CA GLY A 14 -56.13 -5.88 -5.57
C GLY A 14 -54.99 -6.70 -4.97
N ALA A 15 -54.02 -7.00 -5.81
CA ALA A 15 -52.65 -7.30 -5.40
C ALA A 15 -51.71 -6.92 -6.55
N GLY A 16 -51.10 -5.74 -6.44
CA GLY A 16 -49.95 -5.38 -7.27
C GLY A 16 -48.77 -6.27 -6.90
N PHE A 17 -48.28 -7.05 -7.85
CA PHE A 17 -47.02 -7.78 -7.70
C PHE A 17 -45.87 -6.78 -7.80
N ALA A 18 -45.40 -6.29 -6.65
CA ALA A 18 -44.08 -5.66 -6.56
C ALA A 18 -43.04 -6.78 -6.61
N ALA A 19 -42.40 -6.96 -7.78
CA ALA A 19 -41.24 -7.84 -7.92
C ALA A 19 -40.03 -7.18 -7.23
N SER A 20 -39.82 -7.50 -5.95
CA SER A 20 -38.58 -7.14 -5.25
C SER A 20 -37.43 -7.97 -5.81
N ALA A 21 -36.62 -7.36 -6.68
CA ALA A 21 -35.34 -7.91 -7.09
C ALA A 21 -34.39 -7.93 -5.88
N VAL A 22 -34.22 -9.10 -5.26
CA VAL A 22 -33.19 -9.33 -4.25
C VAL A 22 -31.84 -9.33 -4.97
N ILE A 23 -31.12 -8.21 -4.89
CA ILE A 23 -29.72 -8.15 -5.29
C ILE A 23 -28.94 -8.90 -4.21
N ILE A 24 -28.64 -10.17 -4.46
CA ILE A 24 -27.70 -10.95 -3.67
C ILE A 24 -26.31 -10.35 -3.96
N SER A 25 -25.88 -9.42 -3.11
CA SER A 25 -24.47 -9.01 -3.06
C SER A 25 -23.66 -10.23 -2.64
N GLN A 26 -22.92 -10.84 -3.58
CA GLN A 26 -21.96 -11.88 -3.24
C GLN A 26 -20.80 -11.21 -2.51
N SER A 27 -20.85 -11.22 -1.18
CA SER A 27 -19.68 -10.93 -0.36
C SER A 27 -18.66 -12.03 -0.65
N ALA A 28 -17.55 -11.68 -1.31
CA ALA A 28 -16.41 -12.56 -1.40
C ALA A 28 -15.96 -12.89 0.02
N ALA A 29 -16.19 -14.13 0.46
CA ALA A 29 -15.62 -14.62 1.70
C ALA A 29 -14.09 -14.64 1.53
N PHE A 30 -13.39 -13.69 2.16
CA PHE A 30 -11.93 -13.62 2.16
C PHE A 30 -11.34 -14.74 3.02
N ALA A 31 -11.34 -15.96 2.49
CA ALA A 31 -10.80 -17.15 3.17
C ALA A 31 -9.32 -17.41 2.84
N HIS A 32 -8.72 -16.62 1.96
CA HIS A 32 -7.37 -16.85 1.44
C HIS A 32 -6.34 -16.04 2.22
N VAL A 33 -5.13 -16.59 2.38
CA VAL A 33 -3.99 -15.81 2.86
C VAL A 33 -3.64 -14.74 1.85
N THR A 34 -3.38 -13.51 2.30
CA THR A 34 -3.03 -12.38 1.43
C THR A 34 -1.80 -11.64 1.94
N LEU A 35 -1.19 -10.84 1.07
CA LEU A 35 -0.21 -9.83 1.46
C LEU A 35 -0.93 -8.51 1.73
N ALA A 36 -0.72 -7.92 2.92
CA ALA A 36 -1.31 -6.62 3.25
C ALA A 36 -0.84 -5.49 2.32
N THR A 37 0.35 -5.65 1.72
CA THR A 37 0.87 -4.77 0.67
C THR A 37 1.23 -5.61 -0.54
N GLY A 38 0.32 -5.69 -1.52
CA GLY A 38 0.46 -6.54 -2.70
C GLY A 38 1.33 -5.95 -3.82
N GLU A 39 1.95 -4.79 -3.62
CA GLU A 39 2.79 -4.13 -4.63
C GLU A 39 4.11 -3.64 -4.03
N ALA A 40 5.20 -3.77 -4.78
CA ALA A 40 6.51 -3.23 -4.39
C ALA A 40 7.38 -2.94 -5.62
N ARG A 41 8.52 -2.30 -5.40
CA ARG A 41 9.49 -1.98 -6.46
C ARG A 41 10.70 -2.90 -6.39
N THR A 42 11.22 -3.23 -7.56
CA THR A 42 12.50 -3.91 -7.70
C THR A 42 13.63 -3.08 -7.07
N GLY A 43 14.66 -3.73 -6.51
CA GLY A 43 15.79 -3.04 -5.88
C GLY A 43 15.48 -2.32 -4.56
N THR A 44 14.36 -2.64 -3.88
CA THR A 44 13.95 -1.97 -2.64
C THR A 44 13.74 -2.93 -1.48
N TYR A 45 13.72 -2.38 -0.26
CA TYR A 45 13.26 -3.14 0.90
C TYR A 45 11.74 -3.29 0.87
N TYR A 46 11.30 -4.49 1.24
CA TYR A 46 9.89 -4.83 1.32
C TYR A 46 9.60 -5.45 2.70
N LYS A 47 8.47 -5.06 3.30
CA LYS A 47 7.94 -5.67 4.51
C LYS A 47 6.74 -6.52 4.10
N ALA A 48 6.94 -7.83 4.04
CA ALA A 48 5.86 -8.76 3.76
C ALA A 48 5.04 -8.99 5.03
N VAL A 49 3.73 -8.77 4.93
CA VAL A 49 2.76 -9.01 6.01
C VAL A 49 1.72 -9.97 5.46
N PHE A 50 1.83 -11.25 5.83
CA PHE A 50 0.88 -12.28 5.44
C PHE A 50 -0.28 -12.25 6.42
N GLN A 51 -1.48 -11.94 5.93
CA GLN A 51 -2.70 -11.93 6.70
C GLN A 51 -3.35 -13.31 6.57
N VAL A 52 -3.37 -14.06 7.68
CA VAL A 52 -4.01 -15.38 7.77
C VAL A 52 -5.37 -15.17 8.44
N PRO A 53 -6.49 -15.33 7.72
CA PRO A 53 -7.78 -14.82 8.16
C PRO A 53 -8.44 -15.63 9.28
N HIS A 54 -8.20 -16.95 9.32
CA HIS A 54 -8.84 -17.87 10.27
C HIS A 54 -8.09 -19.22 10.32
N GLY A 55 -8.65 -20.19 11.03
CA GLY A 55 -8.24 -21.58 11.09
C GLY A 55 -8.57 -22.35 9.80
N CYS A 56 -8.48 -23.67 9.82
CA CYS A 56 -8.89 -24.51 8.70
C CYS A 56 -10.12 -25.31 9.13
N ASP A 57 -11.25 -25.13 8.45
CA ASP A 57 -12.49 -25.87 8.72
C ASP A 57 -12.88 -25.88 10.21
N GLY A 58 -12.80 -24.74 10.90
CA GLY A 58 -13.09 -24.61 12.34
C GLY A 58 -11.96 -25.03 13.28
N ALA A 59 -10.88 -25.64 12.76
CA ALA A 59 -9.73 -26.04 13.56
C ALA A 59 -8.65 -24.95 13.61
N ALA A 60 -8.06 -24.75 14.79
CA ALA A 60 -7.02 -23.75 14.97
C ALA A 60 -5.77 -24.03 14.10
N THR A 61 -5.22 -22.97 13.51
CA THR A 61 -3.94 -22.98 12.82
C THR A 61 -2.82 -23.13 13.83
N GLN A 62 -1.96 -24.11 13.60
CA GLN A 62 -0.81 -24.41 14.45
C GLN A 62 0.52 -24.12 13.77
N THR A 63 0.55 -24.15 12.44
CA THR A 63 1.77 -23.87 11.67
C THR A 63 1.44 -23.07 10.42
N VAL A 64 2.27 -22.08 10.12
CA VAL A 64 2.28 -21.34 8.85
C VAL A 64 3.68 -21.46 8.26
N ARG A 65 3.77 -21.96 7.03
CA ARG A 65 5.01 -22.12 6.27
C ARG A 65 4.93 -21.24 5.03
N ILE A 66 5.96 -20.42 4.81
CA ILE A 66 6.04 -19.54 3.66
C ILE A 66 7.34 -19.83 2.92
N GLN A 67 7.23 -20.20 1.65
CA GLN A 67 8.37 -20.36 0.77
C GLN A 67 8.85 -19.00 0.26
N ILE A 68 10.17 -18.82 0.20
CA ILE A 68 10.81 -17.58 -0.23
C ILE A 68 11.25 -17.72 -1.69
N PRO A 69 10.63 -16.94 -2.60
CA PRO A 69 10.98 -16.96 -4.02
C PRO A 69 12.39 -16.47 -4.29
N GLU A 70 12.94 -16.89 -5.41
CA GLU A 70 14.23 -16.40 -5.88
C GLU A 70 14.20 -14.89 -6.13
N GLY A 71 15.31 -14.20 -5.85
CA GLY A 71 15.41 -12.73 -5.92
C GLY A 71 14.83 -11.99 -4.70
N VAL A 72 14.11 -12.67 -3.80
CA VAL A 72 13.74 -12.14 -2.49
C VAL A 72 14.85 -12.50 -1.49
N ILE A 73 15.73 -11.55 -1.23
CA ILE A 73 16.97 -11.80 -0.47
C ILE A 73 16.97 -11.07 0.87
N GLY A 74 17.94 -11.42 1.73
CA GLY A 74 18.13 -10.73 3.02
C GLY A 74 16.94 -10.86 3.97
N VAL A 75 16.16 -11.93 3.81
CA VAL A 75 14.92 -12.16 4.55
C VAL A 75 15.17 -12.27 6.06
N LYS A 76 14.39 -11.52 6.84
CA LYS A 76 14.42 -11.49 8.31
C LYS A 76 12.99 -11.57 8.86
N PRO A 77 12.54 -12.76 9.27
CA PRO A 77 11.23 -12.92 9.92
C PRO A 77 11.17 -12.28 11.30
N MET A 78 9.99 -11.78 11.65
CA MET A 78 9.66 -11.26 12.96
C MET A 78 9.40 -12.42 13.93
N PRO A 79 10.14 -12.52 15.06
CA PRO A 79 9.76 -13.41 16.14
C PRO A 79 8.35 -13.09 16.64
N LYS A 80 7.56 -14.12 16.94
CA LYS A 80 6.15 -13.97 17.29
C LYS A 80 5.88 -14.69 18.60
N ALA A 81 5.37 -13.97 19.59
CA ALA A 81 5.09 -14.51 20.91
C ALA A 81 4.11 -15.69 20.81
N GLY A 82 4.42 -16.80 21.51
CA GLY A 82 3.61 -18.03 21.46
C GLY A 82 3.82 -18.88 20.20
N TRP A 83 4.74 -18.51 19.31
CA TRP A 83 5.10 -19.30 18.12
C TRP A 83 6.60 -19.60 18.10
N ILE A 84 6.95 -20.79 17.64
CA ILE A 84 8.32 -21.23 17.40
C ILE A 84 8.67 -20.89 15.95
N LEU A 85 9.69 -20.06 15.77
CA LEU A 85 10.20 -19.63 14.47
C LEU A 85 11.38 -20.50 14.04
N ASN A 86 11.23 -21.19 12.92
CA ASN A 86 12.29 -21.93 12.23
C ASN A 86 12.52 -21.36 10.83
N ILE A 87 13.77 -21.39 10.37
CA ILE A 87 14.18 -20.86 9.07
C ILE A 87 15.01 -21.92 8.36
N THR A 88 14.54 -22.38 7.21
CA THR A 88 15.33 -23.24 6.34
C THR A 88 16.15 -22.37 5.40
N ARG A 89 17.48 -22.55 5.40
CA ARG A 89 18.41 -21.82 4.54
C ARG A 89 18.87 -22.68 3.38
N GLY A 90 19.23 -22.03 2.28
CA GLY A 90 19.81 -22.68 1.10
C GLY A 90 20.47 -21.69 0.17
N ALA A 91 21.18 -22.22 -0.82
CA ALA A 91 21.80 -21.43 -1.87
C ALA A 91 20.74 -20.71 -2.73
N TYR A 92 21.06 -19.50 -3.18
CA TYR A 92 20.37 -18.83 -4.25
C TYR A 92 20.80 -19.41 -5.61
N ALA A 93 19.95 -19.23 -6.63
CA ALA A 93 20.26 -19.66 -7.98
C ALA A 93 21.45 -18.88 -8.58
N LYS A 94 21.71 -17.67 -8.10
CA LYS A 94 22.87 -16.85 -8.45
C LYS A 94 23.33 -15.99 -7.27
N SER A 95 24.51 -15.39 -7.41
CA SER A 95 24.99 -14.38 -6.46
C SER A 95 24.21 -13.08 -6.63
N TYR A 96 23.74 -12.52 -5.52
CA TYR A 96 23.12 -11.19 -5.45
C TYR A 96 24.05 -10.18 -4.77
N GLN A 97 23.82 -8.89 -4.99
CA GLN A 97 24.50 -7.82 -4.28
C GLN A 97 23.59 -7.27 -3.18
N SER A 98 24.11 -7.19 -1.96
CA SER A 98 23.44 -6.55 -0.82
C SER A 98 24.48 -5.78 0.00
N HIS A 99 24.28 -4.47 0.16
CA HIS A 99 25.23 -3.58 0.84
C HIS A 99 26.68 -3.68 0.32
N GLY A 100 26.85 -3.82 -1.00
CA GLY A 100 28.17 -3.96 -1.62
C GLY A 100 28.87 -5.30 -1.37
N LYS A 101 28.17 -6.30 -0.82
CA LYS A 101 28.67 -7.66 -0.63
C LYS A 101 27.87 -8.64 -1.49
N ALA A 102 28.59 -9.60 -2.06
CA ALA A 102 28.00 -10.77 -2.69
C ALA A 102 27.29 -11.63 -1.63
N VAL A 103 26.06 -12.02 -1.93
CA VAL A 103 25.25 -12.94 -1.11
C VAL A 103 24.82 -14.10 -1.99
N THR A 104 25.18 -15.31 -1.60
CA THR A 104 24.95 -16.54 -2.37
C THR A 104 23.96 -17.50 -1.73
N GLU A 105 23.51 -17.21 -0.51
CA GLU A 105 22.55 -18.03 0.24
C GLU A 105 21.65 -17.20 1.15
N GLY A 106 20.53 -17.77 1.56
CA GLY A 106 19.65 -17.19 2.56
C GLY A 106 18.41 -18.04 2.83
N PRO A 107 17.40 -17.48 3.51
CA PRO A 107 16.16 -18.18 3.79
C PRO A 107 15.45 -18.63 2.51
N LYS A 108 15.10 -19.92 2.42
CA LYS A 108 14.25 -20.51 1.38
C LYS A 108 12.85 -20.83 1.91
N GLU A 109 12.70 -20.99 3.22
CA GLU A 109 11.42 -21.19 3.88
C GLU A 109 11.45 -20.59 5.29
N ILE A 110 10.33 -19.99 5.69
CA ILE A 110 10.08 -19.54 7.05
C ILE A 110 8.90 -20.33 7.62
N ILE A 111 9.06 -20.83 8.84
CA ILE A 111 8.05 -21.64 9.52
C ILE A 111 7.78 -21.02 10.89
N TRP A 112 6.54 -20.59 11.12
CA TRP A 112 6.02 -20.33 12.47
C TRP A 112 5.17 -21.52 12.88
N SER A 113 5.48 -22.16 14.01
CA SER A 113 4.84 -23.40 14.47
C SER A 113 4.51 -23.37 15.96
N GLY A 114 3.69 -24.32 16.43
CA GLY A 114 3.31 -24.44 17.84
C GLY A 114 2.31 -23.38 18.31
N GLY A 115 1.80 -22.55 17.39
CA GLY A 115 0.79 -21.55 17.70
C GLY A 115 -0.62 -22.12 17.80
N ALA A 116 -1.58 -21.24 18.09
CA ALA A 116 -3.00 -21.57 18.14
C ALA A 116 -3.82 -20.35 17.70
N LEU A 117 -3.91 -20.13 16.39
CA LEU A 117 -4.84 -19.16 15.83
C LEU A 117 -6.20 -19.83 15.64
N SER A 118 -7.19 -19.45 16.44
CA SER A 118 -8.55 -19.99 16.35
C SER A 118 -9.26 -19.56 15.06
N ASP A 119 -10.34 -20.25 14.71
CA ASP A 119 -11.11 -19.94 13.51
C ASP A 119 -11.80 -18.57 13.54
N ASP A 120 -12.16 -18.08 14.72
CA ASP A 120 -12.81 -16.77 14.88
C ASP A 120 -11.85 -15.57 14.80
N ASN A 121 -10.54 -15.82 14.66
CA ASN A 121 -9.51 -14.80 14.74
C ASN A 121 -8.62 -14.81 13.50
N TYR A 122 -8.17 -13.64 13.08
CA TYR A 122 -7.10 -13.50 12.09
C TYR A 122 -5.77 -13.20 12.77
N ASP A 123 -4.67 -13.43 12.06
CA ASP A 123 -3.34 -13.05 12.52
C ASP A 123 -2.40 -12.66 11.37
N GLU A 124 -1.28 -12.04 11.72
CA GLU A 124 -0.26 -11.61 10.79
C GLU A 124 1.09 -12.29 11.03
N PHE A 125 1.73 -12.67 9.93
CA PHE A 125 3.06 -13.28 9.89
C PHE A 125 3.97 -12.41 9.02
N VAL A 126 5.05 -11.89 9.62
CA VAL A 126 5.77 -10.74 9.06
C VAL A 126 7.24 -11.06 8.85
N PHE A 127 7.79 -10.65 7.72
CA PHE A 127 9.23 -10.56 7.52
C PHE A 127 9.61 -9.30 6.75
N THR A 128 10.87 -8.89 6.89
CA THR A 128 11.48 -7.89 6.01
C THR A 128 12.41 -8.58 5.01
N SER A 129 12.52 -8.02 3.81
CA SER A 129 13.38 -8.53 2.74
C SER A 129 13.90 -7.38 1.87
N PHE A 130 14.83 -7.70 0.99
CA PHE A 130 15.23 -6.86 -0.12
C PHE A 130 14.82 -7.57 -1.42
N LEU A 131 14.17 -6.83 -2.32
CA LEU A 131 13.81 -7.32 -3.65
C LEU A 131 14.98 -7.01 -4.58
N ALA A 132 15.62 -8.03 -5.14
CA ALA A 132 16.73 -7.85 -6.05
C ALA A 132 16.32 -7.05 -7.30
N GLY A 133 17.28 -6.35 -7.91
CA GLY A 133 17.04 -5.40 -9.00
C GLY A 133 16.67 -6.01 -10.36
N ASP A 134 16.65 -7.34 -10.45
CA ASP A 134 16.39 -8.11 -11.67
C ASP A 134 14.90 -8.41 -11.91
N PHE A 135 14.04 -8.09 -10.95
CA PHE A 135 12.59 -8.18 -11.18
C PHE A 135 12.11 -7.13 -12.20
N ARG A 136 11.17 -7.54 -13.06
CA ARG A 136 10.58 -6.69 -14.08
C ARG A 136 9.32 -6.00 -13.58
N PRO A 137 9.05 -4.74 -13.98
CA PRO A 137 7.72 -4.16 -13.83
C PRO A 137 6.63 -5.05 -14.43
N GLY A 138 5.51 -5.16 -13.73
CA GLY A 138 4.40 -6.08 -14.03
C GLY A 138 4.62 -7.52 -13.56
N GLN A 139 5.84 -7.91 -13.17
CA GLN A 139 6.12 -9.27 -12.73
C GLN A 139 5.38 -9.59 -11.42
N ALA A 140 4.74 -10.76 -11.39
CA ALA A 140 4.17 -11.33 -10.18
C ALA A 140 5.22 -12.19 -9.46
N ILE A 141 5.41 -11.97 -8.17
CA ILE A 141 6.22 -12.79 -7.28
C ILE A 141 5.26 -13.49 -6.32
N SER A 142 5.09 -14.79 -6.47
CA SER A 142 4.18 -15.60 -5.65
C SER A 142 4.92 -16.26 -4.50
N PHE A 143 4.32 -16.25 -3.31
CA PHE A 143 4.87 -16.83 -2.08
C PHE A 143 4.02 -18.04 -1.66
N PRO A 144 4.34 -19.26 -2.13
CA PRO A 144 3.62 -20.45 -1.72
C PRO A 144 3.53 -20.56 -0.20
N THR A 145 2.30 -20.67 0.29
CA THR A 145 2.01 -20.64 1.73
C THR A 145 1.21 -21.87 2.12
N VAL A 146 1.64 -22.55 3.17
CA VAL A 146 0.95 -23.71 3.73
C VAL A 146 0.51 -23.38 5.15
N GLN A 147 -0.78 -23.54 5.39
CA GLN A 147 -1.41 -23.38 6.69
C GLN A 147 -1.79 -24.77 7.21
N GLN A 148 -1.17 -25.19 8.29
CA GLN A 148 -1.48 -26.47 8.93
C GLN A 148 -2.26 -26.23 10.21
N CYS A 149 -3.39 -26.93 10.31
CA CYS A 149 -4.32 -26.83 11.41
C CYS A 149 -4.37 -28.15 12.18
N ALA A 150 -5.04 -28.15 13.34
CA ALA A 150 -5.16 -29.35 14.17
C ALA A 150 -5.78 -30.54 13.41
N LYS A 151 -6.63 -30.26 12.42
CA LYS A 151 -7.33 -31.25 11.60
C LYS A 151 -7.23 -30.86 10.12
N GLY A 152 -6.06 -31.11 9.53
CA GLY A 152 -5.85 -30.92 8.10
C GLY A 152 -4.94 -29.74 7.76
N GLU A 153 -4.94 -29.38 6.49
CA GLU A 153 -4.01 -28.42 5.92
C GLU A 153 -4.67 -27.72 4.73
N VAL A 154 -4.38 -26.43 4.58
CA VAL A 154 -4.76 -25.64 3.41
C VAL A 154 -3.48 -25.13 2.74
N ARG A 155 -3.43 -25.25 1.41
CA ARG A 155 -2.29 -24.85 0.59
C ARG A 155 -2.69 -23.72 -0.35
N TRP A 156 -1.98 -22.61 -0.23
CA TRP A 156 -2.01 -21.48 -1.14
C TRP A 156 -0.73 -21.49 -1.96
N ASP A 157 -0.60 -22.47 -2.85
CA ASP A 157 0.63 -22.76 -3.61
C ASP A 157 0.44 -22.73 -5.13
N GLN A 158 -0.77 -22.44 -5.61
CA GLN A 158 -1.02 -22.33 -7.04
C GLN A 158 -0.44 -21.03 -7.59
N ILE A 159 0.36 -21.16 -8.65
CA ILE A 159 0.95 -20.04 -9.39
C ILE A 159 0.34 -20.04 -10.79
N ALA A 160 -0.13 -18.88 -11.25
CA ALA A 160 -0.72 -18.76 -12.57
C ALA A 160 0.34 -19.01 -13.63
N SER A 161 0.03 -19.85 -14.62
CA SER A 161 0.87 -19.99 -15.81
C SER A 161 0.79 -18.75 -16.70
N ASP A 162 1.74 -18.57 -17.61
CA ASP A 162 1.75 -17.43 -18.53
C ASP A 162 0.42 -17.32 -19.30
N GLY A 163 -0.21 -16.16 -19.23
CA GLY A 163 -1.51 -15.87 -19.88
C GLY A 163 -2.74 -16.41 -19.15
N GLN A 164 -2.60 -17.17 -18.06
CA GLN A 164 -3.71 -17.59 -17.23
C GLN A 164 -4.20 -16.42 -16.35
N ASN A 165 -5.53 -16.24 -16.25
CA ASN A 165 -6.11 -15.30 -15.29
C ASN A 165 -5.83 -15.77 -13.85
N PRO A 166 -5.07 -15.03 -13.02
CA PRO A 166 -4.77 -15.45 -11.64
C PRO A 166 -6.00 -15.61 -10.75
N HIS A 167 -7.10 -14.91 -11.06
CA HIS A 167 -8.37 -15.03 -10.33
C HIS A 167 -9.14 -16.33 -10.63
N SER A 168 -8.69 -17.12 -11.61
CA SER A 168 -9.25 -18.44 -11.89
C SER A 168 -8.71 -19.55 -10.99
N LEU A 169 -7.64 -19.27 -10.24
CA LEU A 169 -7.03 -20.23 -9.32
C LEU A 169 -7.91 -20.41 -8.09
N LYS A 170 -8.08 -21.66 -7.67
CA LYS A 170 -8.87 -22.00 -6.47
C LYS A 170 -8.12 -21.62 -5.20
N SER A 171 -6.81 -21.83 -5.18
CA SER A 171 -5.98 -21.59 -4.01
C SER A 171 -4.67 -20.90 -4.42
N PRO A 172 -4.76 -19.64 -4.94
CA PRO A 172 -3.60 -18.91 -5.41
C PRO A 172 -2.64 -18.62 -4.27
N ALA A 173 -1.35 -18.71 -4.54
CA ALA A 173 -0.33 -18.23 -3.63
C ALA A 173 -0.42 -16.70 -3.46
N PRO A 174 -0.23 -16.18 -2.23
CA PRO A 174 -0.08 -14.75 -1.99
C PRO A 174 0.93 -14.14 -2.96
N THR A 175 0.54 -13.08 -3.67
CA THR A 175 1.33 -12.55 -4.79
C THR A 175 1.65 -11.09 -4.58
N LEU A 176 2.92 -10.75 -4.77
CA LEU A 176 3.45 -9.40 -4.83
C LEU A 176 3.66 -9.00 -6.28
N ARG A 177 3.07 -7.89 -6.71
CA ARG A 177 3.29 -7.33 -8.04
C ARG A 177 4.41 -6.30 -8.02
N ILE A 178 5.37 -6.48 -8.89
CA ILE A 178 6.43 -5.50 -9.10
C ILE A 178 5.89 -4.38 -9.95
N VAL A 179 5.88 -3.18 -9.42
CA VAL A 179 5.43 -1.99 -10.15
C VAL A 179 6.63 -1.29 -10.77
N ALA A 180 6.40 -0.62 -11.91
CA ALA A 180 7.44 0.16 -12.57
C ALA A 180 7.92 1.27 -11.64
N ASP A 181 9.22 1.56 -11.71
CA ASP A 181 9.65 2.90 -11.36
C ASP A 181 9.09 3.86 -12.40
N ALA A 182 8.52 4.98 -11.94
CA ALA A 182 8.00 6.02 -12.81
C ALA A 182 9.07 6.61 -13.78
N SER A 183 10.34 6.26 -13.60
CA SER A 183 11.47 6.67 -14.45
C SER A 183 11.68 5.83 -15.71
N THR A 184 11.19 4.59 -15.82
CA THR A 184 11.44 3.73 -17.00
C THR A 184 10.35 3.77 -18.07
N VAL A 185 9.16 4.31 -17.76
CA VAL A 185 8.08 4.48 -18.73
C VAL A 185 8.29 5.72 -19.61
N ALA A 186 9.07 6.71 -19.15
CA ALA A 186 9.37 7.93 -19.90
C ALA A 186 10.33 7.72 -21.10
N GLN A 187 10.98 6.56 -21.19
CA GLN A 187 12.01 6.30 -22.21
C GLN A 187 11.50 5.55 -23.46
N ALA A 188 10.23 5.13 -23.48
CA ALA A 188 9.66 4.37 -24.59
C ALA A 188 8.74 5.18 -25.54
N GLN A 189 8.55 6.50 -25.32
CA GLN A 189 7.68 7.35 -26.15
C GLN A 189 8.34 8.66 -26.58
N MET A 190 9.61 8.62 -26.99
CA MET A 190 10.20 9.69 -27.80
C MET A 190 10.46 9.18 -29.21
N ASP A 191 9.40 9.20 -30.03
CA ASP A 191 9.48 9.26 -31.49
C ASP A 191 8.49 10.32 -32.00
N HIS A 192 8.91 11.02 -33.06
CA HIS A 192 8.67 12.41 -33.44
C HIS A 192 7.21 12.93 -33.56
N SER A 193 6.98 14.21 -33.21
CA SER A 193 6.63 15.31 -34.16
C SER A 193 5.72 16.43 -33.58
N LYS A 194 6.25 17.67 -33.55
CA LYS A 194 5.67 18.99 -33.94
C LYS A 194 4.32 19.54 -33.37
N MET A 195 4.45 20.75 -32.76
CA MET A 195 3.53 21.92 -32.61
C MET A 195 2.23 21.73 -31.79
N ASP A 196 1.64 22.68 -31.05
CA ASP A 196 1.67 24.15 -31.04
C ASP A 196 1.20 24.68 -29.66
N HIS A 197 1.42 25.96 -29.36
CA HIS A 197 0.93 26.66 -28.17
C HIS A 197 -0.56 27.00 -28.26
N ALA A 198 -1.40 26.34 -27.46
CA ALA A 198 -2.58 26.89 -26.74
C ALA A 198 -3.48 25.76 -26.26
N GLN A 199 -3.77 25.70 -24.96
CA GLN A 199 -5.12 25.74 -24.40
C GLN A 199 -5.08 25.40 -22.91
N MET A 200 -5.45 26.39 -22.10
CA MET A 200 -5.87 26.20 -20.71
C MET A 200 -7.11 25.28 -20.69
N GLY A 201 -7.04 24.20 -19.92
CA GLY A 201 -8.15 23.30 -19.68
C GLY A 201 -7.80 22.34 -18.55
N ALA A 202 -8.45 22.52 -17.40
CA ALA A 202 -8.35 21.60 -16.28
C ALA A 202 -8.75 20.18 -16.72
N THR A 203 -7.93 19.19 -16.36
CA THR A 203 -8.33 17.78 -16.43
C THR A 203 -8.03 17.08 -15.12
N THR A 204 -9.04 16.30 -14.76
CA THR A 204 -9.34 15.65 -13.51
C THR A 204 -8.40 14.48 -13.20
N GLN A 205 -8.18 14.33 -11.90
CA GLN A 205 -7.38 13.36 -11.16
C GLN A 205 -7.91 11.91 -11.26
N SER A 206 -7.00 10.93 -11.41
CA SER A 206 -7.12 9.59 -10.83
C SER A 206 -5.77 8.86 -10.86
N GLY A 207 -5.28 8.44 -9.69
CA GLY A 207 -4.50 7.20 -9.58
C GLY A 207 -2.98 7.22 -9.48
N ASN A 208 -2.29 8.37 -9.38
CA ASN A 208 -0.86 8.36 -9.03
C ASN A 208 -0.52 9.49 -8.06
N ASP A 209 -0.14 9.13 -6.83
CA ASP A 209 0.41 10.00 -5.80
C ASP A 209 1.81 10.53 -6.20
N THR A 210 2.04 10.89 -7.47
CA THR A 210 3.33 11.38 -7.99
C THR A 210 3.09 12.67 -8.76
N PHE A 211 3.84 13.70 -8.39
CA PHE A 211 3.72 15.06 -8.91
C PHE A 211 5.10 15.53 -9.34
N THR A 212 5.19 16.22 -10.47
CA THR A 212 6.48 16.68 -11.03
C THR A 212 6.44 18.18 -11.25
N ILE A 213 7.51 18.87 -10.88
CA ILE A 213 7.73 20.29 -11.17
C ILE A 213 9.19 20.54 -11.51
N GLY A 214 9.45 20.93 -12.76
CA GLY A 214 10.81 20.94 -13.29
C GLY A 214 11.47 19.57 -13.10
N ASP A 215 12.66 19.56 -12.50
CA ASP A 215 13.40 18.32 -12.21
C ASP A 215 13.01 17.66 -10.89
N LEU A 216 12.06 18.23 -10.13
CA LEU A 216 11.61 17.68 -8.85
C LEU A 216 10.47 16.70 -9.03
N VAL A 217 10.56 15.57 -8.34
CA VAL A 217 9.50 14.56 -8.26
C VAL A 217 9.06 14.41 -6.82
N VAL A 218 7.80 14.71 -6.54
CA VAL A 218 7.17 14.57 -5.22
C VAL A 218 6.26 13.35 -5.25
N VAL A 219 6.47 12.41 -4.34
CA VAL A 219 5.69 11.17 -4.29
C VAL A 219 5.04 10.94 -2.94
N SER A 220 3.90 10.27 -2.98
CA SER A 220 3.13 9.79 -1.83
C SER A 220 2.83 10.86 -0.79
N PRO A 221 2.24 12.03 -1.13
CA PRO A 221 1.76 12.96 -0.11
C PRO A 221 0.64 12.33 0.74
N TRP A 222 0.84 12.29 2.05
CA TRP A 222 -0.12 11.76 3.00
C TRP A 222 -0.05 12.44 4.35
N THR A 223 -1.15 12.37 5.09
CA THR A 223 -1.28 12.87 6.47
C THR A 223 -2.01 11.84 7.32
N ARG A 224 -1.90 11.94 8.64
CA ARG A 224 -2.69 11.11 9.56
C ARG A 224 -4.07 11.73 9.76
N ALA A 225 -5.07 10.88 9.87
CA ALA A 225 -6.35 11.26 10.45
C ALA A 225 -6.10 11.85 11.85
N THR A 226 -6.97 12.77 12.26
CA THR A 226 -6.83 13.48 13.53
C THR A 226 -7.97 13.12 14.48
N PRO A 227 -7.73 13.07 15.81
CA PRO A 227 -8.80 13.06 16.79
C PRO A 227 -9.73 14.28 16.63
N GLY A 228 -10.96 14.18 17.14
CA GLY A 228 -11.87 15.32 17.19
C GLY A 228 -11.26 16.48 18.00
N GLY A 229 -11.34 17.70 17.46
CA GLY A 229 -10.81 18.91 18.11
C GLY A 229 -9.31 19.16 17.94
N ALA A 230 -8.57 18.27 17.27
CA ALA A 230 -7.15 18.50 16.98
C ALA A 230 -6.94 19.78 16.16
N LYS A 231 -5.84 20.49 16.44
CA LYS A 231 -5.44 21.71 15.73
C LYS A 231 -4.22 21.53 14.84
N ILE A 232 -3.52 20.41 14.96
CA ILE A 232 -2.26 20.16 14.26
C ILE A 232 -2.36 18.82 13.52
N ALA A 233 -1.87 18.79 12.29
CA ALA A 233 -1.68 17.56 11.52
C ALA A 233 -0.27 17.51 10.90
N GLY A 234 0.30 16.31 10.80
CA GLY A 234 1.58 16.08 10.14
C GLY A 234 1.43 15.70 8.68
N GLY A 235 2.17 16.33 7.78
CA GLY A 235 2.27 16.01 6.36
C GLY A 235 3.58 15.30 6.02
N TYR A 236 3.47 14.29 5.18
CA TYR A 236 4.55 13.38 4.83
C TYR A 236 4.54 13.12 3.32
N LEU A 237 5.73 13.00 2.73
CA LEU A 237 5.94 12.79 1.30
C LEU A 237 7.43 12.48 1.07
N LYS A 238 7.80 12.21 -0.18
CA LYS A 238 9.20 12.07 -0.59
C LYS A 238 9.48 12.98 -1.78
N ILE A 239 10.59 13.71 -1.75
CA ILE A 239 11.00 14.65 -2.79
C ILE A 239 12.32 14.17 -3.38
N THR A 240 12.36 13.88 -4.67
CA THR A 240 13.58 13.56 -5.42
C THR A 240 13.92 14.74 -6.32
N ASN A 241 15.17 15.20 -6.29
CA ASN A 241 15.68 16.19 -7.21
C ASN A 241 16.54 15.50 -8.30
N ASN A 242 16.00 15.40 -9.51
CA ASN A 242 16.71 14.83 -10.67
C ASN A 242 17.55 15.87 -11.42
N GLY A 243 17.54 17.13 -10.95
CA GLY A 243 18.20 18.25 -11.60
C GLY A 243 19.67 18.32 -11.30
N LYS A 244 20.39 19.16 -12.04
CA LYS A 244 21.85 19.35 -11.89
C LYS A 244 22.25 20.33 -10.78
N SER A 245 21.28 21.01 -10.17
CA SER A 245 21.51 21.96 -9.07
C SER A 245 20.55 21.68 -7.92
N ALA A 246 20.97 22.02 -6.69
CA ALA A 246 20.10 21.91 -5.52
C ALA A 246 18.88 22.82 -5.66
N ASP A 247 17.73 22.35 -5.18
CA ASP A 247 16.54 23.17 -4.95
C ASP A 247 16.20 23.15 -3.46
N ARG A 248 15.25 23.97 -3.03
CA ARG A 248 14.86 24.13 -1.64
C ARG A 248 13.36 24.25 -1.55
N LEU A 249 12.75 23.40 -0.74
CA LEU A 249 11.36 23.57 -0.33
C LEU A 249 11.31 24.71 0.70
N VAL A 250 10.82 25.87 0.30
CA VAL A 250 10.81 27.10 1.12
C VAL A 250 9.51 27.30 1.89
N GLY A 251 8.44 26.58 1.55
CA GLY A 251 7.20 26.66 2.29
C GLY A 251 6.05 25.89 1.65
N ALA A 252 4.90 25.96 2.29
CA ALA A 252 3.65 25.41 1.79
C ALA A 252 2.44 26.22 2.26
N THR A 253 1.34 26.12 1.53
CA THR A 253 0.03 26.67 1.94
C THR A 253 -1.03 25.59 1.81
N SER A 254 -2.14 25.72 2.53
CA SER A 254 -3.27 24.79 2.41
C SER A 254 -4.58 25.53 2.66
N ALA A 255 -5.62 25.20 1.89
CA ALA A 255 -6.96 25.70 2.16
C ALA A 255 -7.52 25.13 3.49
N GLY A 256 -7.02 23.97 3.95
CA GLY A 256 -7.49 23.26 5.13
C GLY A 256 -6.78 23.61 6.44
N ALA A 257 -5.77 24.49 6.42
CA ALA A 257 -5.00 24.93 7.58
C ALA A 257 -4.81 26.46 7.54
N HIS A 258 -4.46 27.09 8.67
CA HIS A 258 -4.14 28.52 8.68
C HIS A 258 -2.76 28.80 8.09
N HIS A 259 -1.78 27.97 8.44
CA HIS A 259 -0.42 28.03 7.89
C HIS A 259 0.23 26.64 7.91
N VAL A 260 1.32 26.49 7.16
CA VAL A 260 2.07 25.23 7.07
C VAL A 260 3.55 25.51 7.28
N GLU A 261 4.15 24.75 8.18
CA GLU A 261 5.56 24.87 8.53
C GLU A 261 6.32 23.59 8.14
N ILE A 262 7.62 23.71 7.89
CA ILE A 262 8.50 22.56 7.63
C ILE A 262 9.34 22.36 8.88
N HIS A 263 9.36 21.14 9.42
CA HIS A 263 10.00 20.83 10.68
C HIS A 263 10.96 19.67 10.54
N GLU A 264 11.94 19.63 11.45
CA GLU A 264 12.89 18.55 11.63
C GLU A 264 12.77 18.00 13.05
N MET A 265 12.79 16.67 13.18
CA MET A 265 12.99 15.99 14.45
C MET A 265 14.46 15.61 14.59
N SER A 266 15.09 15.98 15.70
CA SER A 266 16.45 15.57 16.05
C SER A 266 16.48 15.01 17.47
N MET A 267 17.38 14.04 17.71
CA MET A 267 17.64 13.54 19.06
C MET A 267 18.80 14.34 19.64
N ASN A 268 18.58 15.04 20.75
CA ASN A 268 19.62 15.77 21.44
C ASN A 268 19.58 15.38 22.92
N ASP A 269 20.67 14.79 23.41
CA ASP A 269 20.81 14.32 24.80
C ASP A 269 19.68 13.38 25.27
N GLY A 270 19.24 12.47 24.39
CA GLY A 270 18.14 11.55 24.71
C GLY A 270 16.74 12.16 24.62
N VAL A 271 16.63 13.45 24.27
CA VAL A 271 15.35 14.16 24.09
C VAL A 271 15.09 14.42 22.61
N MET A 272 13.90 14.02 22.14
CA MET A 272 13.45 14.41 20.80
C MET A 272 13.11 15.90 20.79
N LYS A 273 13.85 16.67 19.99
CA LYS A 273 13.61 18.08 19.73
C LYS A 273 13.03 18.27 18.34
N MET A 274 11.89 18.95 18.27
CA MET A 274 11.28 19.41 17.04
C MET A 274 11.72 20.85 16.78
N ARG A 275 12.12 21.16 15.54
CA ARG A 275 12.57 22.50 15.16
C ARG A 275 12.00 22.91 13.80
N PRO A 276 11.42 24.12 13.65
CA PRO A 276 11.04 24.65 12.35
C PRO A 276 12.27 24.98 11.50
N LEU A 277 12.20 24.70 10.20
CA LEU A 277 13.18 25.05 9.18
C LEU A 277 12.75 26.34 8.48
N THR A 278 13.02 27.49 9.08
CA THR A 278 12.65 28.81 8.55
C THR A 278 13.33 29.12 7.21
N ASP A 279 14.53 28.60 7.01
CA ASP A 279 15.27 28.73 5.75
C ASP A 279 14.87 27.65 4.74
N GLY A 280 13.83 26.85 5.00
CA GLY A 280 13.40 25.75 4.14
C GLY A 280 14.31 24.53 4.17
N LEU A 281 13.93 23.51 3.39
CA LEU A 281 14.58 22.21 3.31
C LEU A 281 15.30 22.06 1.95
N ILE A 282 16.63 21.94 1.98
CA ILE A 282 17.44 21.74 0.77
C ILE A 282 17.27 20.31 0.27
N ILE A 283 17.10 20.16 -1.05
CA ILE A 283 17.17 18.89 -1.77
C ILE A 283 18.31 19.00 -2.79
N LYS A 284 19.47 18.39 -2.49
CA LYS A 284 20.65 18.45 -3.37
C LYS A 284 20.36 17.75 -4.70
N SER A 285 21.17 18.05 -5.71
CA SER A 285 21.14 17.35 -7.00
C SER A 285 21.30 15.83 -6.79
N GLY A 286 20.43 15.04 -7.39
CA GLY A 286 20.37 13.58 -7.26
C GLY A 286 19.89 13.07 -5.90
N GLU A 287 19.61 13.97 -4.95
CA GLU A 287 19.18 13.59 -3.61
C GLU A 287 17.70 13.27 -3.59
N THR A 288 17.34 12.37 -2.68
CA THR A 288 15.96 12.18 -2.29
C THR A 288 15.80 12.40 -0.80
N VAL A 289 14.94 13.36 -0.45
CA VAL A 289 14.61 13.69 0.94
C VAL A 289 13.23 13.15 1.27
N GLU A 290 13.13 12.47 2.40
CA GLU A 290 11.89 11.86 2.88
C GLU A 290 11.34 12.64 4.09
N LEU A 291 10.12 13.14 3.95
CA LEU A 291 9.33 13.70 5.04
C LEU A 291 8.47 12.58 5.63
N LYS A 292 8.79 12.14 6.86
CA LYS A 292 8.17 11.00 7.54
C LYS A 292 8.03 11.22 9.04
N PRO A 293 7.16 10.44 9.73
CA PRO A 293 7.09 10.47 11.18
C PRO A 293 8.47 10.26 11.82
N GLY A 294 8.86 11.15 12.73
CA GLY A 294 10.15 11.10 13.44
C GLY A 294 11.35 11.65 12.67
N GLY A 295 11.17 12.25 11.48
CA GLY A 295 12.21 12.95 10.73
C GLY A 295 11.75 14.33 10.27
N PHE A 296 12.09 14.72 9.04
CA PHE A 296 11.49 15.89 8.42
C PHE A 296 9.98 15.68 8.25
N HIS A 297 9.19 16.72 8.42
CA HIS A 297 7.74 16.67 8.20
C HIS A 297 7.17 18.06 7.98
N MET A 298 5.99 18.13 7.37
CA MET A 298 5.20 19.35 7.34
C MET A 298 4.27 19.39 8.54
N MET A 299 4.11 20.55 9.17
CA MET A 299 3.10 20.78 10.19
C MET A 299 2.01 21.69 9.63
N PHE A 300 0.80 21.13 9.49
CA PHE A 300 -0.41 21.90 9.21
C PHE A 300 -0.95 22.46 10.52
N MET A 301 -0.87 23.77 10.67
CA MET A 301 -1.23 24.49 11.89
C MET A 301 -2.63 25.06 11.78
N ASP A 302 -3.38 24.96 12.88
CA ASP A 302 -4.78 25.35 12.99
C ASP A 302 -5.64 24.76 11.87
N ILE A 303 -5.64 23.43 11.77
CA ILE A 303 -6.51 22.73 10.83
C ILE A 303 -7.98 23.14 11.05
N LYS A 304 -8.65 23.50 9.95
CA LYS A 304 -10.00 24.08 10.00
C LYS A 304 -11.08 23.05 10.31
N GLN A 305 -10.78 21.79 10.03
CA GLN A 305 -11.67 20.65 10.28
C GLN A 305 -10.88 19.41 10.66
N GLN A 306 -11.55 18.45 11.29
CA GLN A 306 -10.99 17.13 11.54
C GLN A 306 -10.63 16.45 10.21
N LEU A 307 -9.44 15.85 10.13
CA LEU A 307 -9.05 15.00 9.00
C LEU A 307 -9.50 13.57 9.29
N LYS A 308 -10.40 13.01 8.47
CA LYS A 308 -10.86 11.62 8.61
C LYS A 308 -10.15 10.72 7.61
N GLN A 309 -9.91 9.47 7.99
CA GLN A 309 -9.30 8.50 7.09
C GLN A 309 -10.12 8.38 5.80
N GLY A 310 -9.42 8.40 4.65
CA GLY A 310 -10.03 8.42 3.33
C GLY A 310 -10.25 9.82 2.75
N ASP A 311 -10.19 10.87 3.57
CA ASP A 311 -10.25 12.25 3.09
C ASP A 311 -8.97 12.63 2.34
N THR A 312 -8.99 13.83 1.74
CA THR A 312 -7.83 14.46 1.13
C THR A 312 -7.64 15.88 1.67
N LEU A 313 -6.40 16.24 2.01
CA LEU A 313 -6.01 17.59 2.36
C LEU A 313 -5.20 18.21 1.21
N LYS A 314 -5.73 19.26 0.56
CA LYS A 314 -5.03 19.97 -0.53
C LYS A 314 -3.99 20.93 0.03
N ALA A 315 -2.80 20.97 -0.56
CA ALA A 315 -1.76 21.93 -0.21
C ALA A 315 -0.89 22.28 -1.42
N THR A 316 -0.37 23.50 -1.46
CA THR A 316 0.57 23.98 -2.48
C THR A 316 1.96 24.05 -1.86
N LEU A 317 2.93 23.31 -2.39
CA LEU A 317 4.34 23.47 -2.01
C LEU A 317 4.97 24.58 -2.84
N THR A 318 5.91 25.31 -2.25
CA THR A 318 6.73 26.33 -2.93
C THR A 318 8.20 25.95 -2.84
N PHE A 319 8.82 25.76 -4.01
CA PHE A 319 10.26 25.56 -4.17
C PHE A 319 10.93 26.85 -4.63
N GLU A 320 12.16 27.07 -4.18
CA GLU A 320 12.94 28.27 -4.49
C GLU A 320 13.18 28.43 -6.00
N LYS A 321 13.51 27.34 -6.70
CA LYS A 321 13.80 27.36 -8.15
C LYS A 321 12.67 26.78 -8.98
N ALA A 322 12.14 25.62 -8.62
CA ALA A 322 11.12 24.95 -9.42
C ALA A 322 9.74 25.65 -9.38
N GLY A 323 9.48 26.49 -8.38
CA GLY A 323 8.21 27.21 -8.24
C GLY A 323 7.16 26.44 -7.44
N LYS A 324 5.88 26.59 -7.78
CA LYS A 324 4.75 26.10 -6.97
C LYS A 324 4.08 24.87 -7.57
N ILE A 325 3.79 23.88 -6.72
CA ILE A 325 3.09 22.66 -7.12
C ILE A 325 1.94 22.34 -6.17
N ASP A 326 0.77 22.05 -6.72
CA ASP A 326 -0.42 21.65 -5.97
C ASP A 326 -0.45 20.15 -5.74
N LEU A 327 -0.63 19.75 -4.48
CA LEU A 327 -0.64 18.37 -4.01
C LEU A 327 -1.94 18.04 -3.27
N SER A 328 -2.28 16.75 -3.30
CA SER A 328 -3.37 16.16 -2.54
C SER A 328 -2.80 15.18 -1.52
N PHE A 329 -2.89 15.48 -0.22
CA PHE A 329 -2.42 14.59 0.84
C PHE A 329 -3.53 13.61 1.23
N ASN A 330 -3.28 12.32 0.99
CA ASN A 330 -4.20 11.25 1.38
C ASN A 330 -4.23 11.10 2.90
N VAL A 331 -5.42 11.20 3.51
CA VAL A 331 -5.57 11.04 4.96
C VAL A 331 -5.63 9.55 5.32
N ARG A 332 -4.59 9.05 5.99
CA ARG A 332 -4.46 7.65 6.43
C ARG A 332 -4.91 7.50 7.88
N ALA A 333 -4.99 6.26 8.37
CA ALA A 333 -5.34 5.98 9.77
C ALA A 333 -4.48 6.77 10.78
N ILE A 334 -5.02 7.07 11.97
CA ILE A 334 -4.33 7.83 13.05
C ILE A 334 -2.94 7.23 13.37
N GLY A 335 -2.81 5.90 13.34
CA GLY A 335 -1.55 5.18 13.62
C GLY A 335 -0.67 4.90 12.39
N ALA A 336 -1.00 5.45 11.21
CA ALA A 336 -0.29 5.11 9.99
C ALA A 336 1.20 5.47 10.06
N SER A 337 2.04 4.54 9.61
CA SER A 337 3.46 4.74 9.31
C SER A 337 3.64 4.83 7.79
N GLY A 338 4.78 5.32 7.29
CA GLY A 338 5.00 5.76 5.90
C GLY A 338 4.78 4.78 4.73
N GLY A 339 4.18 3.60 4.95
CA GLY A 339 3.70 2.71 3.88
C GLY A 339 2.36 3.19 3.30
N ALA A 340 2.20 3.09 1.98
CA ALA A 340 0.99 3.48 1.23
C ALA A 340 -0.30 2.90 1.83
N PRO A 341 -1.46 3.58 1.68
CA PRO A 341 -2.72 3.07 2.23
C PRO A 341 -3.15 1.83 1.45
N ALA A 342 -3.46 0.74 2.15
CA ALA A 342 -4.18 -0.39 1.56
C ALA A 342 -5.60 0.08 1.22
N HIS A 343 -5.89 0.25 -0.07
CA HIS A 343 -7.25 0.46 -0.56
C HIS A 343 -8.02 -0.86 -0.44
N ARG A 344 -9.05 -0.90 0.42
CA ARG A 344 -10.10 -1.93 0.38
C ARG A 344 -11.16 -1.49 -0.63
N HIS A 345 -11.45 -2.35 -1.60
CA HIS A 345 -12.66 -2.28 -2.43
C HIS A 345 -13.82 -2.99 -1.73
#